data_AF-A0A7X8PRX7-F1
#
_entry.id   AF-A0A7X8PRX7-F1
#
_cell.length_a   1.000
_cell.length_b   1.000
_cell.length_c   1.000
_cell.angle_alpha   90.00
_cell.angle_beta   90.00
_cell.angle_gamma   90.00
#
_symmetry.space_group_name_H-M   'P 1'
#
loop_
_entity.id
_entity.type
_entity.pdbx_description
1 polymer ?
#
loop_
_entity_poly.entity_id
_entity_poly.type
_entity_poly.pdbx_seq_one_letter_code
_entity_poly.pdbx_strand_id
1 'polypeptide(L)' 'MKIKQAKKILQIIPADRWRAVYSGSNGEFSAPLACFALVEENGLTYVEGMEAHGGCTVEFCDDIESFIGYEGPEHKAT' A
#
# COMPACT_ATOMS: atom_id res chain seq x y z
N MET A 1 -21.30 6.14 18.11
CA MET A 1 -20.12 6.46 17.29
C MET A 1 -19.03 5.47 17.67
N LYS A 2 -18.71 4.49 16.82
CA LYS A 2 -17.60 3.55 17.09
C LYS A 2 -16.30 4.28 16.75
N ILE A 3 -15.41 4.40 17.73
CA ILE A 3 -14.06 4.92 17.50
C ILE A 3 -13.35 3.83 16.70
N LYS A 4 -13.08 4.06 15.41
CA LYS A 4 -12.17 3.20 14.64
C LYS A 4 -10.79 3.42 15.26
N GLN A 5 -10.17 2.39 15.83
CA GLN A 5 -8.79 2.52 16.30
C GLN A 5 -7.90 2.91 15.13
N ALA A 6 -6.98 3.85 15.34
CA ALA A 6 -6.01 4.22 14.32
C ALA A 6 -5.04 3.07 14.07
N LYS A 7 -4.71 2.83 12.78
CA LYS A 7 -3.66 1.89 12.36
C LYS A 7 -2.34 2.21 13.08
N LYS A 8 -1.75 1.24 13.78
CA LYS A 8 -0.44 1.38 14.44
C LYS A 8 0.61 0.59 13.67
N ILE A 9 1.63 1.28 13.16
CA ILE A 9 2.78 0.63 12.51
C ILE A 9 3.66 -0.01 13.59
N LEU A 10 3.88 -1.32 13.47
CA LEU A 10 4.76 -2.10 14.33
C LEU A 10 6.16 -2.25 13.74
N GLN A 11 6.26 -2.38 12.40
CA GLN A 11 7.52 -2.57 11.69
C GLN A 11 7.41 -2.01 10.27
N ILE A 12 8.51 -1.45 9.78
CA ILE A 12 8.71 -1.10 8.36
C ILE A 12 9.58 -2.19 7.70
N ILE A 13 9.16 -2.63 6.52
CA ILE A 13 9.80 -3.70 5.73
C ILE A 13 10.13 -3.12 4.34
N PRO A 14 11.37 -3.27 3.83
CA PRO A 14 11.71 -2.86 2.47
C PRO A 14 10.82 -3.53 1.43
N ALA A 15 10.36 -2.75 0.44
CA ALA A 15 9.50 -3.21 -0.65
C ALA A 15 10.22 -3.13 -2.00
N ASP A 16 11.50 -3.51 -2.04
CA ASP A 16 12.35 -3.35 -3.21
C ASP A 16 11.72 -3.97 -4.46
N ARG A 17 11.53 -3.13 -5.48
CA ARG A 17 10.94 -3.48 -6.79
C ARG A 17 9.49 -3.98 -6.74
N TRP A 18 8.80 -3.86 -5.61
CA TRP A 18 7.35 -4.04 -5.55
C TRP A 18 6.61 -2.81 -6.06
N ARG A 19 5.41 -3.03 -6.59
CA ARG A 19 4.52 -1.98 -7.07
C ARG A 19 3.12 -2.17 -6.52
N ALA A 20 2.43 -1.07 -6.22
CA ALA A 20 0.99 -1.06 -6.02
C ALA A 20 0.30 -0.87 -7.38
N VAL A 21 -0.81 -1.58 -7.60
CA VAL A 21 -1.61 -1.55 -8.83
C VAL A 21 -2.95 -0.88 -8.54
N TYR A 22 -3.35 0.01 -9.43
CA TYR A 22 -4.53 0.84 -9.31
C TYR A 22 -5.36 0.78 -10.59
N SER A 23 -6.68 0.86 -10.46
CA SER A 23 -7.58 1.02 -11.60
C SER A 23 -7.62 2.48 -12.05
N GLY A 24 -7.42 2.70 -13.34
CA GLY A 24 -7.51 4.02 -13.97
C GLY A 24 -8.52 4.03 -15.13
N SER A 25 -8.90 5.23 -15.56
CA SER A 25 -9.85 5.42 -16.69
C SER A 25 -9.35 4.85 -18.02
N ASN A 26 -8.03 4.71 -18.19
CA ASN A 26 -7.38 4.18 -19.39
C ASN A 26 -6.75 2.79 -19.17
N GLY A 27 -7.18 2.07 -18.13
CA GLY A 27 -6.61 0.78 -17.73
C GLY A 27 -5.87 0.85 -16.40
N GLU A 28 -5.23 -0.26 -16.05
CA GLU A 28 -4.43 -0.37 -14.83
C GLU A 28 -3.15 0.47 -14.94
N PHE A 29 -2.77 1.09 -13.84
CA PHE A 29 -1.46 1.72 -13.69
C PHE A 29 -0.83 1.25 -12.39
N SER A 30 0.49 1.30 -12.32
CA SER A 30 1.22 0.87 -11.14
C SER A 30 2.24 1.91 -10.68
N ALA A 31 2.41 2.01 -9.36
CA ALA A 31 3.34 2.93 -8.71
C ALA A 31 4.32 2.15 -7.80
N PRO A 32 5.59 2.58 -7.67
CA PRO A 32 6.53 1.93 -6.77
C PRO A 32 6.07 2.01 -5.31
N LEU A 33 6.16 0.90 -4.57
CA LEU A 33 6.00 0.94 -3.13
C LEU A 33 7.19 1.62 -2.47
N ALA A 34 6.92 2.44 -1.46
CA ALA A 34 7.95 2.96 -0.58
C ALA A 34 8.40 1.88 0.42
N CYS A 35 7.44 1.16 1.01
CA CYS A 35 7.69 0.06 1.93
C CYS A 35 6.42 -0.79 2.14
N PHE A 36 6.57 -1.90 2.84
CA PHE A 36 5.46 -2.56 3.54
C PHE A 36 5.52 -2.18 5.03
N ALA A 37 4.37 -2.08 5.66
CA ALA A 37 4.23 -1.92 7.09
C ALA A 37 3.53 -3.14 7.69
N LEU A 38 4.08 -3.67 8.79
CA LEU A 38 3.32 -4.54 9.69
C LEU A 38 2.46 -3.64 10.57
N VAL A 39 1.14 -3.77 10.46
CA VAL A 39 0.16 -2.89 11.10
C VAL A 39 -0.65 -3.68 12.12
N GLU A 40 -0.93 -3.05 13.26
CA GLU A 40 -1.94 -3.48 14.23
C GLU A 40 -3.15 -2.55 14.17
N GLU A 41 -4.35 -3.12 13.98
CA GLU A 41 -5.62 -2.38 13.99
C GLU A 41 -6.72 -3.28 14.59
N ASN A 42 -7.45 -2.78 15.58
CA ASN A 42 -8.55 -3.51 16.24
C ASN A 42 -8.16 -4.93 16.75
N GLY A 43 -6.91 -5.10 17.19
CA GLY A 43 -6.36 -6.38 17.67
C GLY A 43 -5.99 -7.38 16.57
N LEU A 44 -6.06 -6.98 15.29
CA LEU A 44 -5.56 -7.76 14.16
C LEU A 44 -4.21 -7.24 13.72
N THR A 45 -3.33 -8.15 13.31
CA THR A 45 -2.03 -7.82 12.72
C THR A 45 -2.02 -8.23 11.26
N TYR A 46 -1.68 -7.32 10.36
CA TYR A 46 -1.59 -7.55 8.92
C TYR A 46 -0.47 -6.74 8.28
N VAL A 47 -0.14 -7.05 7.02
CA VAL A 47 0.87 -6.32 6.25
C VAL A 47 0.16 -5.48 5.19
N GLU A 48 0.56 -4.22 5.08
CA GLU A 48 -0.01 -3.27 4.13
C GLU A 48 1.11 -2.49 3.42
N GLY A 49 0.97 -2.28 2.11
CA GLY A 49 1.89 -1.46 1.32
C GLY A 49 1.67 0.02 1.59
N MET A 50 2.74 0.78 1.51
CA MET A 50 2.71 2.24 1.58
C MET A 50 3.36 2.83 0.33
N GLU A 51 2.75 3.86 -0.24
CA GLU A 51 3.30 4.59 -1.38
C GLU A 51 3.51 6.07 -1.09
N ALA A 52 4.39 6.69 -1.87
CA ALA A 52 4.58 8.13 -1.84
C ALA A 52 3.51 8.80 -2.72
N HIS A 53 2.52 9.42 -2.08
CA HIS A 53 1.43 10.12 -2.75
C HIS A 53 1.73 11.63 -2.81
N GLY A 54 1.48 12.25 -3.98
CA GLY A 54 1.69 13.69 -4.18
C GLY A 54 3.12 14.22 -3.93
N GLY A 55 4.12 13.33 -3.81
CA GLY A 55 5.53 13.67 -3.60
C GLY A 55 5.89 14.16 -2.19
N CYS A 56 4.93 14.26 -1.26
CA CYS A 56 5.13 14.85 0.07
C CYS A 56 4.58 14.00 1.22
N THR A 57 3.69 13.04 0.94
CA THR A 57 3.09 12.17 1.95
C THR A 57 3.35 10.70 1.63
N VAL A 58 3.43 9.89 2.69
CA VAL A 58 3.44 8.43 2.59
C VAL A 58 2.12 7.95 3.16
N GLU A 59 1.34 7.28 2.34
CA GLU A 59 -0.03 6.85 2.65
C GLU A 59 -0.14 5.33 2.45
N PHE A 60 -1.08 4.69 3.15
CA PHE A 60 -1.35 3.28 2.95
C PHE A 60 -2.06 3.06 1.62
N CYS A 61 -1.66 2.05 0.85
CA CYS A 61 -2.23 1.79 -0.47
C CYS A 61 -3.74 1.52 -0.42
N ASP A 62 -4.25 0.85 0.62
CA ASP A 62 -5.69 0.54 0.76
C ASP A 62 -6.53 1.78 1.12
N ASP A 63 -5.90 2.86 1.58
CA ASP A 63 -6.58 4.13 1.84
C ASP A 63 -6.73 4.98 0.56
N ILE A 64 -6.08 4.57 -0.54
CA ILE A 64 -6.11 5.27 -1.84
C ILE A 64 -7.21 4.65 -2.71
N GLU A 65 -8.11 5.49 -3.21
CA GLU A 65 -9.17 5.05 -4.12
C GLU A 65 -8.57 4.31 -5.33
N SER A 66 -9.27 3.29 -5.80
CA SER A 66 -8.88 2.47 -6.95
C SER A 66 -7.75 1.45 -6.73
N PHE A 67 -7.23 1.28 -5.52
CA PHE A 67 -6.24 0.22 -5.23
C PHE A 67 -6.79 -1.19 -5.52
N ILE A 68 -6.00 -2.01 -6.22
CA ILE A 68 -6.37 -3.38 -6.63
C ILE A 68 -5.52 -4.41 -5.88
N GLY A 69 -4.21 -4.15 -5.75
CA GLY A 69 -3.28 -5.13 -5.19
C GLY A 69 -1.83 -4.79 -5.48
N TYR A 70 -0.96 -5.79 -5.29
CA TYR A 70 0.48 -5.62 -5.43
C TYR A 70 1.05 -6.49 -6.55
N GLU A 71 2.04 -5.95 -7.26
CA GLU A 71 2.90 -6.69 -8.17
C GLU A 71 4.27 -6.92 -7.53
N GLY A 72 4.67 -8.19 -7.48
CA GLY A 72 5.96 -8.60 -6.98
C GLY A 72 7.10 -8.31 -7.97
N PRO A 73 8.35 -8.35 -7.48
CA PRO A 73 9.56 -8.02 -8.25
C PRO A 73 9.83 -8.91 -9.47
N GLU A 74 9.12 -10.05 -9.60
CA GLU A 74 9.25 -10.98 -10.72
C GLU A 74 8.14 -10.83 -11.78
N HIS A 75 7.21 -9.88 -11.60
CA HIS A 75 6.20 -9.59 -12.60
C HIS A 75 6.86 -8.90 -13.80
N LYS A 76 6.96 -9.60 -14.93
CA LYS A 76 7.39 -9.00 -16.19
C LYS A 76 6.22 -8.21 -16.74
N ALA A 77 6.36 -6.89 -16.82
CA ALA A 77 5.44 -6.05 -17.58
C ALA A 77 5.30 -6.63 -19.00
N THR A 78 4.13 -7.15 -19.32
CA THR A 78 3.75 -7.64 -20.66
C THR A 78 3.41 -6.47 -21.58
#